data_AF-A0A7S1W4M2-F1
#
_entry.id   AF-A0A7S1W4M2-F1
#
_cell.length_a   1.000
_cell.length_b   1.000
_cell.length_c   1.000
_cell.angle_alpha   90.00
_cell.angle_beta   90.00
_cell.angle_gamma   90.00
#
_symmetry.space_group_name_H-M   'P 1'
#
loop_
_entity.id
_entity.type
_entity.pdbx_description
1 polymer ?
#
loop_
_entity_poly.entity_id
_entity_poly.type
_entity_poly.pdbx_seq_one_letter_code
_entity_poly.pdbx_strand_id
1 'polypeptide(L)'
;VEGVDLCWCDASSDDPSAPESLAGSARGWLHDDAPGRYVVSTEAGVLPTAFLGDHRYAKRDFIETLRAGAVVDVLEVLPCAEQRRVRARIASPAGWISLMDTETGHRWARRL
;
A
#
# COMPACT_ATOMS: atom_id res chain seq x y z
N VAL A 1 -48.81 -42.98 22.98
CA VAL A 1 -47.68 -43.92 23.09
C VAL A 1 -46.98 -43.83 21.75
N GLU A 2 -45.71 -43.46 21.56
CA GLU A 2 -44.54 -43.17 22.38
C GLU A 2 -43.68 -42.19 21.52
N GLY A 3 -42.92 -41.24 22.08
CA GLY A 3 -41.44 -41.26 22.09
C GLY A 3 -40.81 -41.44 20.70
N VAL A 4 -39.92 -40.60 20.16
CA VAL A 4 -38.78 -39.95 20.81
C VAL A 4 -38.18 -38.82 19.97
N ASP A 5 -37.63 -37.84 20.69
CA ASP A 5 -36.56 -36.88 20.39
C ASP A 5 -35.48 -37.37 19.41
N LEU A 6 -35.07 -36.53 18.44
CA LEU A 6 -33.65 -36.31 18.09
C LEU A 6 -33.45 -34.96 17.38
N CYS A 7 -32.53 -34.19 17.95
CA CYS A 7 -32.05 -32.86 17.55
C CYS A 7 -31.25 -32.81 16.24
N TRP A 8 -31.42 -31.67 15.55
CA TRP A 8 -30.41 -30.80 14.92
C TRP A 8 -29.51 -31.29 13.76
N CYS A 9 -29.40 -30.37 12.79
CA CYS A 9 -28.33 -30.05 11.85
C CYS A 9 -27.99 -31.05 10.74
N ASP A 10 -28.26 -30.65 9.49
CA ASP A 10 -27.18 -30.47 8.51
C ASP A 10 -27.66 -29.59 7.35
N ALA A 11 -27.29 -28.30 7.37
CA ALA A 11 -27.27 -27.48 6.17
C ALA A 11 -25.84 -27.52 5.66
N SER A 12 -25.49 -28.57 4.91
CA SER A 12 -24.21 -28.65 4.21
C SER A 12 -24.44 -28.94 2.73
N SER A 13 -23.64 -28.22 1.93
CA SER A 13 -23.35 -28.46 0.51
C SER A 13 -24.12 -27.59 -0.47
N ASP A 14 -23.62 -26.38 -0.76
CA ASP A 14 -22.94 -26.21 -2.05
C ASP A 14 -21.93 -25.03 -2.01
N ASP A 15 -20.66 -25.43 -2.12
CA ASP A 15 -19.43 -24.77 -2.56
C ASP A 15 -19.42 -23.23 -2.75
N PRO A 16 -18.51 -22.53 -2.04
CA PRO A 16 -17.54 -21.74 -2.78
C PRO A 16 -16.12 -22.23 -2.52
N SER A 17 -15.58 -22.95 -3.50
CA SER A 17 -14.16 -23.16 -3.73
C SER A 17 -13.49 -21.82 -3.99
N ALA A 18 -13.25 -21.07 -2.92
CA ALA A 18 -12.28 -20.01 -2.86
C ALA A 18 -11.50 -20.21 -1.55
N PRO A 19 -10.16 -20.32 -1.58
CA PRO A 19 -9.38 -20.43 -0.36
C PRO A 19 -9.45 -19.11 0.43
N GLU A 20 -10.40 -19.01 1.35
CA GLU A 20 -10.56 -17.89 2.30
C GLU A 20 -9.52 -17.86 3.43
N SER A 21 -8.31 -18.39 3.20
CA SER A 21 -7.27 -18.49 4.24
C SER A 21 -6.02 -17.63 3.97
N LEU A 22 -6.06 -16.72 2.99
CA LEU A 22 -5.04 -15.66 2.83
C LEU A 22 -5.61 -14.24 2.71
N ALA A 23 -6.91 -14.05 2.90
CA ALA A 23 -7.55 -12.72 2.88
C ALA A 23 -7.63 -12.05 4.27
N GLY A 24 -6.97 -12.63 5.29
CA GLY A 24 -7.04 -12.17 6.68
C GLY A 24 -6.21 -10.94 7.07
N SER A 25 -5.33 -10.42 6.20
CA SER A 25 -4.47 -9.26 6.55
C SER A 25 -4.27 -8.22 5.43
N ALA A 26 -4.92 -8.36 4.27
CA ALA A 26 -4.76 -7.41 3.16
C ALA A 26 -5.68 -6.17 3.25
N ARG A 27 -6.65 -6.16 4.17
CA ARG A 27 -7.71 -5.14 4.23
C ARG A 27 -7.36 -3.88 5.04
N GLY A 28 -6.24 -3.88 5.75
CA GLY A 28 -5.79 -2.76 6.60
C GLY A 28 -4.74 -1.83 5.98
N TRP A 29 -4.16 -2.18 4.83
CA TRP A 29 -2.91 -1.54 4.36
C TRP A 29 -3.06 -0.64 3.14
N LEU A 30 -4.25 -0.50 2.55
CA LEU A 30 -4.50 0.36 1.39
C LEU A 30 -5.43 1.56 1.65
N HIS A 31 -6.16 1.58 2.77
CA HIS A 31 -7.22 2.59 2.97
C HIS A 31 -6.76 3.90 3.61
N ASP A 32 -5.56 3.97 4.19
CA ASP A 32 -5.08 5.21 4.84
C ASP A 32 -4.24 6.11 3.90
N ASP A 33 -3.69 5.52 2.83
CA ASP A 33 -2.82 6.23 1.91
C ASP A 33 -3.66 6.94 0.83
N ALA A 34 -4.03 8.19 1.11
CA ALA A 34 -4.86 9.06 0.27
C ALA A 34 -4.15 10.40 -0.01
N PRO A 35 -4.59 11.18 -1.01
CA PRO A 35 -4.10 12.54 -1.20
C PRO A 35 -4.24 13.38 0.08
N GLY A 36 -3.23 14.22 0.34
CA GLY A 36 -3.16 15.00 1.57
C GLY A 36 -1.74 15.31 1.96
N ARG A 37 -1.56 15.80 3.19
CA ARG A 37 -0.25 16.22 3.67
C ARG A 37 0.46 15.07 4.36
N TYR A 38 1.72 14.86 4.00
CA TYR A 38 2.57 13.81 4.53
C TYR A 38 3.87 14.40 5.06
N VAL A 39 4.39 13.80 6.12
CA VAL A 39 5.74 14.04 6.62
C VAL A 39 6.64 12.87 6.24
N VAL A 40 7.73 13.18 5.56
CA VAL A 40 8.79 12.26 5.21
C VAL A 40 9.50 11.85 6.49
N SER A 41 9.43 10.57 6.87
CA SER A 41 10.10 10.03 8.07
C SER A 41 11.57 9.68 7.80
N THR A 42 11.93 9.39 6.55
CA THR A 42 13.28 8.98 6.15
C THR A 42 13.62 9.55 4.78
N GLU A 43 14.90 9.82 4.52
CA GLU A 43 15.35 10.39 3.24
C GLU A 43 14.70 9.67 2.04
N ALA A 44 14.04 10.46 1.17
CA ALA A 44 13.28 9.96 0.04
C ALA A 44 13.67 10.70 -1.25
N GLY A 45 14.05 9.96 -2.28
CA GLY A 45 14.28 10.51 -3.62
C GLY A 45 12.96 10.80 -4.33
N VAL A 46 12.88 11.97 -4.94
CA VAL A 46 11.78 12.41 -5.82
C VAL A 46 12.14 12.01 -7.24
N LEU A 47 11.35 11.13 -7.83
CA LEU A 47 11.51 10.65 -9.19
C LEU A 47 10.63 11.45 -10.16
N PRO A 48 11.05 11.57 -11.43
CA PRO A 48 10.21 12.15 -12.47
C PRO A 48 9.00 11.27 -12.83
N THR A 49 9.10 9.95 -12.62
CA THR A 49 8.08 8.96 -13.03
C THR A 49 7.60 8.10 -11.87
N ALA A 50 6.35 7.63 -11.95
CA ALA A 50 5.74 6.72 -10.97
C ALA A 50 6.34 5.31 -11.01
N PHE A 51 6.80 4.90 -12.19
CA PHE A 51 7.36 3.58 -12.45
C PHE A 51 8.85 3.68 -12.78
N LEU A 52 9.65 2.82 -12.15
CA LEU A 52 11.08 2.71 -12.45
C LEU A 52 11.36 1.78 -13.65
N GLY A 53 10.43 0.91 -14.05
CA GLY A 53 10.66 -0.10 -15.09
C GLY A 53 11.95 -0.90 -14.84
N ASP A 54 12.58 -1.39 -15.92
CA ASP A 54 13.88 -2.06 -15.86
C ASP A 54 15.06 -1.09 -15.65
N HIS A 55 14.80 0.21 -15.61
CA HIS A 55 15.81 1.25 -15.57
C HIS A 55 16.18 1.55 -14.12
N ARG A 56 17.34 1.05 -13.69
CA ARG A 56 17.95 1.44 -12.41
C ARG A 56 18.32 2.92 -12.47
N TYR A 57 17.44 3.78 -11.98
CA TYR A 57 17.79 5.16 -11.70
C TYR A 57 18.94 5.21 -10.68
N ALA A 58 20.00 5.90 -11.06
CA ALA A 58 21.07 6.26 -10.14
C ALA A 58 20.65 7.50 -9.35
N LYS A 59 21.34 7.79 -8.24
CA LYS A 59 21.05 8.95 -7.37
C LYS A 59 20.99 10.30 -8.12
N ARG A 60 21.62 10.38 -9.29
CA ARG A 60 21.67 11.53 -10.21
C ARG A 60 20.38 11.77 -11.00
N ASP A 61 19.47 10.81 -11.03
CA ASP A 61 18.22 10.91 -11.78
C ASP A 61 17.04 11.35 -10.91
N PHE A 62 17.27 11.54 -9.61
CA PHE A 62 16.30 12.16 -8.73
C PHE A 62 16.21 13.64 -9.04
N ILE A 63 14.98 14.14 -9.17
CA ILE A 63 14.71 15.59 -9.26
C ILE A 63 15.25 16.27 -8.01
N GLU A 64 14.92 15.68 -6.86
CA GLU A 64 15.33 16.19 -5.56
C GLU A 64 15.38 15.05 -4.55
N THR A 65 16.09 15.27 -3.44
CA THR A 65 16.08 14.35 -2.29
C THR A 65 15.47 15.06 -1.09
N LEU A 66 14.33 14.55 -0.62
CA LEU A 66 13.65 15.05 0.56
C LEU A 66 14.31 14.46 1.81
N ARG A 67 14.57 15.32 2.78
CA ARG A 67 15.11 14.92 4.08
C ARG A 67 14.00 14.42 5.00
N ALA A 68 14.38 13.63 6.00
CA ALA A 68 13.48 13.31 7.10
C ALA A 68 12.98 14.61 7.79
N GLY A 69 11.69 14.65 8.11
CA GLY A 69 10.97 15.82 8.60
C GLY A 69 10.38 16.71 7.50
N ALA A 70 10.71 16.49 6.22
CA ALA A 70 10.13 17.28 5.13
C ALA A 70 8.63 17.02 5.00
N VAL A 71 7.84 18.09 4.88
CA VAL A 71 6.41 18.00 4.68
C VAL A 71 6.11 18.17 3.19
N VAL A 72 5.32 17.26 2.64
CA VAL A 72 4.93 17.25 1.23
C VAL A 72 3.43 17.10 1.09
N ASP A 73 2.88 17.79 0.09
CA ASP A 73 1.48 17.62 -0.29
C ASP A 73 1.39 16.54 -1.39
N VAL A 74 0.82 15.40 -1.03
CA VAL A 74 0.55 14.27 -1.91
C VAL A 74 -0.74 14.56 -2.69
N LEU A 75 -0.61 14.61 -4.00
CA LEU A 75 -1.70 14.81 -4.94
C LEU A 75 -2.37 13.49 -5.34
N GLU A 76 -1.58 12.42 -5.42
CA GLU A 76 -2.04 11.11 -5.92
C GLU A 76 -1.23 10.00 -5.25
N VAL A 77 -1.88 8.88 -4.96
CA VAL A 77 -1.22 7.68 -4.44
C VAL A 77 -1.47 6.54 -5.43
N LEU A 78 -0.40 5.89 -5.85
CA LEU A 78 -0.43 4.79 -6.80
C LEU A 78 0.25 3.56 -6.19
N PRO A 79 -0.47 2.45 -5.96
CA PRO A 79 0.13 1.19 -5.56
C PRO A 79 0.78 0.52 -6.78
N CYS A 80 2.11 0.45 -6.80
CA CYS A 80 2.88 -0.25 -7.83
C CYS A 80 3.19 -1.68 -7.34
N ALA A 81 2.24 -2.60 -7.55
CA ALA A 81 2.38 -4.01 -7.16
C ALA A 81 3.61 -4.68 -7.79
N GLU A 82 3.93 -4.33 -9.05
CA GLU A 82 5.09 -4.86 -9.78
C GLU A 82 6.42 -4.52 -9.10
N GLN A 83 6.52 -3.33 -8.50
CA GLN A 83 7.70 -2.88 -7.75
C GLN A 83 7.58 -3.10 -6.25
N ARG A 84 6.48 -3.72 -5.79
CA ARG A 84 6.15 -3.95 -4.38
C ARG A 84 6.27 -2.66 -3.56
N ARG A 85 5.78 -1.54 -4.11
CA ARG A 85 5.90 -0.21 -3.52
C ARG A 85 4.64 0.61 -3.73
N VAL A 86 4.27 1.38 -2.72
CA VAL A 86 3.30 2.47 -2.84
C VAL A 86 4.06 3.73 -3.22
N ARG A 87 3.66 4.35 -4.33
CA ARG A 87 4.21 5.60 -4.85
C ARG A 87 3.23 6.72 -4.58
N ALA A 88 3.75 7.90 -4.29
CA ALA A 88 2.94 9.08 -4.10
C ALA A 88 3.45 10.21 -4.99
N ARG A 89 2.55 10.83 -5.74
CA ARG A 89 2.83 12.04 -6.49
C ARG A 89 2.72 13.23 -5.56
N ILE A 90 3.74 14.07 -5.52
CA ILE A 90 3.77 15.27 -4.69
C ILE A 90 3.69 16.53 -5.55
N ALA A 91 3.15 17.60 -4.95
CA ALA A 91 2.97 18.89 -5.63
C ALA A 91 4.28 19.66 -5.79
N SER A 92 5.13 19.68 -4.75
CA SER A 92 6.38 20.43 -4.74
C SER A 92 7.43 19.73 -3.87
N PRO A 93 8.63 19.44 -4.40
CA PRO A 93 8.97 19.46 -5.84
C PRO A 93 8.10 18.47 -6.62
N ALA A 94 7.63 18.86 -7.81
CA ALA A 94 6.72 18.03 -8.59
C ALA A 94 7.40 16.72 -9.00
N GLY A 95 6.86 15.59 -8.54
CA GLY A 95 7.43 14.28 -8.81
C GLY A 95 6.82 13.18 -7.96
N TRP A 96 7.49 12.03 -7.95
CA TRP A 96 7.02 10.80 -7.32
C TRP A 96 7.96 10.37 -6.21
N ILE A 97 7.43 10.14 -5.02
CA ILE A 97 8.18 9.62 -3.88
C ILE A 97 7.76 8.19 -3.59
N SER A 98 8.65 7.42 -2.97
CA SER A 98 8.23 6.16 -2.34
C SER A 98 7.51 6.50 -1.05
N LEU A 99 6.29 5.99 -0.85
CA LEU A 99 5.53 6.18 0.37
C LEU A 99 5.77 4.98 1.31
N MET A 100 5.64 3.77 0.76
CA MET A 100 5.83 2.52 1.50
C MET A 100 6.38 1.41 0.60
N ASP A 101 7.19 0.54 1.16
CA ASP A 101 7.58 -0.75 0.58
C ASP A 101 6.59 -1.82 1.07
N THR A 102 5.86 -2.45 0.15
CA THR A 102 4.82 -3.42 0.51
C THR A 102 5.38 -4.79 0.85
N GLU A 103 6.67 -5.04 0.59
CA GLU A 103 7.33 -6.31 0.93
C GLU A 103 7.88 -6.30 2.35
N THR A 104 8.55 -5.20 2.72
CA THR A 104 9.17 -5.03 4.04
C THR A 104 8.28 -4.29 5.03
N GLY A 105 7.24 -3.59 4.56
CA GLY A 105 6.42 -2.68 5.36
C GLY A 105 7.12 -1.36 5.70
N HIS A 106 8.31 -1.10 5.14
CA HIS A 106 9.06 0.12 5.41
C HIS A 106 8.35 1.35 4.85
N ARG A 107 8.04 2.33 5.70
CA ARG A 107 7.38 3.60 5.32
C ARG A 107 8.39 4.75 5.29
N TRP A 108 8.48 5.42 4.14
CA TRP A 108 9.28 6.64 3.99
C TRP A 108 8.53 7.90 4.38
N ALA A 109 7.20 7.90 4.28
CA ALA A 109 6.36 9.02 4.65
C ALA A 109 5.12 8.56 5.41
N ARG A 110 4.61 9.43 6.28
CA ARG A 110 3.38 9.22 7.06
C ARG A 110 2.47 10.41 6.89
N ARG A 111 1.17 10.16 6.86
CA ARG A 111 0.16 11.21 6.80
C ARG A 111 0.19 12.03 8.09
N LEU A 112 -0.04 13.34 7.96
CA LEU A 112 -0.22 14.26 9.10
C LEU A 112 -1.69 14.35 9.51
#